data_AF-A0AAD9GU55-F1
#
_entry.id   AF-A0AAD9GU55-F1
#
_cell.length_a   1.000
_cell.length_b   1.000
_cell.length_c   1.000
_cell.angle_alpha   90.00
_cell.angle_beta   90.00
_cell.angle_gamma   90.00
#
_symmetry.space_group_name_H-M   'P 1'
#
loop_
_entity.id
_entity.type
_entity.pdbx_description
1 polymer ?
#
loop_
_entity_poly.entity_id
_entity_poly.type
_entity_poly.pdbx_seq_one_letter_code
_entity_poly.pdbx_strand_id
1 'polypeptide(L)'
;MPLTIPGFHTNTPLDVTFDKDIRDLHLIYDYDAESVDGKPEKWRYELWFFSQDRVVYAIHGGPMAGRSNYQMCSYQCIRPGELWQCN
;
A
#
# COMPACT_ATOMS: atom_id res chain seq x y z
N MET A 1 -2.60 -28.65 5.96
CA MET A 1 -2.89 -27.68 4.89
C MET A 1 -4.09 -26.83 5.30
N PRO A 2 -3.89 -25.56 5.66
CA PRO A 2 -5.04 -24.65 5.77
C PRO A 2 -4.70 -23.27 5.18
N LEU A 3 -5.55 -22.51 4.48
CA LEU A 3 -6.99 -22.52 4.20
C LEU A 3 -7.13 -21.91 2.79
N THR A 4 -7.88 -22.52 1.87
CA THR A 4 -8.16 -21.98 0.53
C THR A 4 -9.35 -21.02 0.57
N ILE A 5 -9.09 -19.77 0.92
CA ILE A 5 -9.96 -18.63 0.61
C ILE A 5 -9.24 -17.86 -0.51
N PRO A 6 -9.93 -17.22 -1.48
CA PRO A 6 -9.27 -16.30 -2.42
C PRO A 6 -8.61 -15.17 -1.62
N GLY A 7 -7.34 -15.35 -1.30
CA GLY A 7 -6.45 -14.38 -0.71
C GLY A 7 -5.33 -14.09 -1.71
N PHE A 8 -4.73 -12.91 -1.61
CA PHE A 8 -3.54 -12.63 -2.40
C PHE A 8 -2.43 -13.61 -2.02
N HIS A 9 -2.02 -14.41 -3.00
CA HIS A 9 -0.95 -15.39 -2.84
C HIS A 9 0.35 -14.78 -3.36
N THR A 10 1.30 -14.54 -2.47
CA THR A 10 2.70 -14.36 -2.86
C THR A 10 3.35 -15.75 -2.93
N ASN A 11 3.94 -16.10 -4.08
CA ASN A 11 4.60 -17.39 -4.26
C ASN A 11 6.00 -17.45 -3.62
N THR A 12 6.43 -16.35 -3.02
CA THR A 12 7.74 -16.19 -2.38
C THR A 12 7.56 -15.92 -0.89
N PRO A 13 8.42 -16.49 -0.02
CA PRO A 13 8.47 -16.08 1.39
C PRO A 13 8.68 -14.57 1.53
N LEU A 14 8.25 -14.01 2.67
CA LEU A 14 8.56 -12.62 3.02
C LEU A 14 10.08 -12.45 3.12
N ASP A 15 10.60 -11.42 2.45
CA ASP A 15 12.03 -11.14 2.46
C ASP A 15 12.48 -10.63 3.85
N VAL A 16 13.66 -11.07 4.30
CA VAL A 16 14.22 -10.75 5.62
C VAL A 16 14.48 -9.25 5.82
N THR A 17 14.55 -8.48 4.75
CA THR A 17 14.73 -7.02 4.78
C THR A 17 13.44 -6.26 5.07
N PHE A 18 12.28 -6.92 5.14
CA PHE A 18 10.98 -6.27 5.41
C PHE A 18 11.01 -5.39 6.66
N ASP A 19 11.58 -5.90 7.76
CA ASP A 19 11.60 -5.16 9.03
C ASP A 19 12.46 -3.90 8.98
N LYS A 20 13.47 -3.87 8.10
CA LYS A 20 14.32 -2.70 7.91
C LYS A 20 13.70 -1.72 6.91
N ASP A 21 13.14 -2.24 5.83
CA ASP A 21 12.75 -1.45 4.67
C ASP A 21 11.31 -0.92 4.75
N ILE A 22 10.40 -1.71 5.32
CA ILE A 22 8.94 -1.49 5.22
C ILE A 22 8.26 -1.36 6.57
N ARG A 23 8.65 -2.14 7.60
CA ARG A 23 7.98 -2.10 8.90
C ARG A 23 7.94 -0.68 9.45
N ASP A 24 6.74 -0.24 9.81
CA ASP A 24 6.46 1.08 10.38
C ASP A 24 6.72 2.28 9.44
N LEU A 25 7.00 2.02 8.16
CA LEU A 25 7.11 3.08 7.18
C LEU A 25 5.74 3.75 6.98
N HIS A 26 5.73 5.08 7.06
CA HIS A 26 4.54 5.89 6.86
C HIS A 26 4.74 6.83 5.67
N LEU A 27 3.98 6.59 4.60
CA LEU A 27 4.05 7.35 3.35
C LEU A 27 2.86 8.29 3.24
N ILE A 28 3.14 9.54 2.86
CA ILE A 28 2.14 10.47 2.36
C ILE A 28 2.59 10.87 0.96
N TYR A 29 1.70 10.70 -0.02
CA TYR A 29 2.04 10.91 -1.42
C TYR A 29 0.87 11.49 -2.19
N ASP A 30 1.19 12.28 -3.20
CA ASP A 30 0.22 12.95 -4.07
C ASP A 30 0.24 12.28 -5.44
N TYR A 31 -0.91 11.80 -5.91
CA TYR A 31 -1.09 11.41 -7.30
C TYR A 31 -1.33 12.64 -8.18
N ASP A 32 -0.74 12.59 -9.36
CA ASP A 32 -1.04 13.51 -10.45
C ASP A 32 -2.28 13.00 -11.18
N ALA A 33 -3.42 13.63 -10.91
CA ALA A 33 -4.71 13.27 -11.47
C ALA A 33 -5.21 14.36 -12.44
N GLU A 34 -6.23 14.02 -13.21
CA GLU A 34 -6.90 14.94 -14.12
C GLU A 34 -8.40 14.94 -13.82
N SER A 35 -8.96 16.14 -13.68
CA SER A 35 -10.41 16.32 -13.52
C SER A 35 -11.15 16.01 -14.82
N VAL A 36 -12.47 15.88 -14.75
CA VAL A 36 -13.33 15.65 -15.92
C VAL A 36 -13.18 16.79 -16.97
N ASP A 37 -12.86 18.00 -16.52
CA ASP A 37 -12.64 19.17 -17.39
C ASP A 37 -11.20 19.26 -17.95
N GLY A 38 -10.36 18.25 -17.73
CA GLY A 38 -8.96 18.23 -18.18
C GLY A 38 -8.00 19.07 -17.33
N LYS A 39 -8.46 19.61 -16.18
CA LYS A 39 -7.59 20.38 -15.28
C LYS A 39 -6.77 19.43 -14.39
N PRO A 40 -5.47 19.69 -14.20
CA PRO A 40 -4.65 18.92 -13.27
C PRO A 40 -5.15 19.03 -11.84
N GLU A 41 -5.18 17.91 -11.14
CA GLU A 41 -5.48 17.81 -9.71
C GLU A 41 -4.37 17.02 -9.00
N LYS A 42 -4.25 17.22 -7.69
CA LYS A 42 -3.42 16.39 -6.83
C LYS A 42 -4.30 15.63 -5.87
N TRP A 43 -4.22 14.30 -5.87
CA TRP A 43 -4.95 13.48 -4.92
C TRP A 43 -3.99 12.94 -3.88
N ARG A 44 -4.10 13.48 -2.65
CA ARG A 44 -3.26 13.07 -1.53
C ARG A 44 -3.76 11.78 -0.89
N TYR A 45 -2.84 10.85 -0.70
CA TYR A 45 -3.05 9.56 -0.04
C TYR A 45 -2.02 9.39 1.07
N GLU A 46 -2.39 8.58 2.06
CA GLU A 46 -1.57 8.24 3.21
C GLU A 46 -1.65 6.73 3.44
N LEU A 47 -0.50 6.10 3.66
CA LEU A 47 -0.37 4.65 3.81
C LEU A 47 0.71 4.32 4.85
N TRP A 48 0.33 3.56 5.86
CA TRP A 48 1.21 3.09 6.92
C TRP A 48 1.33 1.57 6.93
N PHE A 49 2.56 1.08 6.87
CA PHE A 49 2.92 -0.33 6.85
C PHE A 49 3.15 -0.87 8.28
N PHE A 50 2.08 -0.88 9.07
CA PHE A 50 2.13 -1.27 10.49
C PHE A 50 2.61 -2.71 10.72
N SER A 51 2.30 -3.63 9.79
CA SER A 51 2.63 -5.05 9.96
C SER A 51 2.86 -5.78 8.65
N GLN A 52 3.41 -7.00 8.72
CA GLN A 52 3.64 -7.88 7.58
C GLN A 52 2.37 -8.40 6.89
N ASP A 53 1.20 -8.23 7.51
CA ASP A 53 -0.07 -8.76 7.01
C ASP A 53 -1.11 -7.66 6.78
N ARG A 54 -0.79 -6.39 7.10
CA ARG A 54 -1.76 -5.28 7.06
C ARG A 54 -1.13 -3.92 6.81
N VAL A 55 -1.89 -3.09 6.11
CA VAL A 55 -1.70 -1.64 6.01
C VAL A 55 -2.85 -0.88 6.66
N VAL A 56 -2.57 0.34 7.10
CA VAL A 56 -3.57 1.35 7.49
C VAL A 56 -3.47 2.50 6.48
N TYR A 57 -4.60 3.00 5.98
CA TYR A 57 -4.58 4.07 4.98
C TYR A 57 -5.64 5.14 5.21
N ALA A 58 -5.39 6.31 4.65
CA ALA A 58 -6.35 7.40 4.53
C ALA A 58 -6.27 8.05 3.14
N ILE A 59 -7.42 8.46 2.61
CA ILE A 59 -7.57 9.14 1.32
C ILE A 59 -7.97 10.59 1.60
N HIS A 60 -7.14 11.54 1.20
CA HIS A 60 -7.32 12.96 1.49
C HIS A 60 -7.82 13.75 0.27
N GLY A 61 -7.63 13.23 -0.94
CA GLY A 61 -8.07 13.87 -2.19
C GLY A 61 -8.76 12.92 -3.16
N GLY A 62 -9.39 13.49 -4.18
CA GLY A 62 -10.12 12.74 -5.20
C GLY A 62 -11.51 12.26 -4.76
N PRO A 63 -12.16 11.40 -5.57
CA PRO A 63 -13.57 11.05 -5.38
C PRO A 63 -13.86 10.25 -4.11
N MET A 64 -12.83 9.67 -3.48
CA MET A 64 -12.94 8.87 -2.26
C MET A 64 -12.37 9.59 -1.02
N ALA A 65 -12.13 10.90 -1.10
CA ALA A 65 -11.61 11.70 0.01
C ALA A 65 -12.46 11.53 1.29
N GLY A 66 -11.80 11.43 2.43
CA GLY A 66 -12.40 11.17 3.75
C GLY A 66 -12.47 9.69 4.13
N ARG A 67 -12.20 8.76 3.19
CA ARG A 67 -12.12 7.32 3.50
C ARG A 67 -10.82 6.99 4.24
N SER A 68 -10.93 6.23 5.32
CA SER A 68 -9.79 5.59 6.01
C SER A 68 -10.17 4.18 6.45
N ASN A 69 -9.20 3.26 6.46
CA ASN A 69 -9.42 1.88 6.93
C ASN A 69 -8.09 1.15 7.20
N TYR A 70 -8.19 -0.07 7.73
CA TYR A 70 -7.14 -1.09 7.67
C TYR A 70 -7.48 -2.16 6.62
N GLN A 71 -6.46 -2.75 6.00
CA GLN A 71 -6.62 -3.74 4.95
C GLN A 71 -5.57 -4.84 5.11
N MET A 72 -5.97 -6.11 4.93
CA MET A 72 -4.99 -7.20 4.80
C MET A 72 -4.17 -7.01 3.53
N CYS A 73 -2.86 -7.19 3.64
CA CYS A 73 -1.92 -6.94 2.56
C CYS A 73 -0.84 -8.02 2.54
N SER A 74 -0.34 -8.31 1.35
CA SER A 74 0.82 -9.15 1.09
C SER A 74 1.96 -8.33 0.48
N TYR A 75 3.20 -8.69 0.82
CA TYR A 75 4.39 -7.98 0.36
C TYR A 75 5.28 -8.86 -0.49
N GLN A 76 5.83 -8.26 -1.54
CA GLN A 76 6.88 -8.86 -2.34
C GLN A 76 8.05 -7.88 -2.47
N CYS A 77 9.23 -8.31 -2.05
CA CYS A 77 10.46 -7.58 -2.32
C CYS A 77 10.86 -7.82 -3.78
N ILE A 78 10.95 -6.75 -4.56
CA ILE A 78 11.44 -6.81 -5.95
C ILE A 78 12.94 -6.48 -5.97
N ARG A 79 13.36 -5.45 -5.21
CA ARG A 79 14.76 -5.09 -4.97
C ARG A 79 14.93 -4.56 -3.53
N PRO A 80 15.73 -5.21 -2.66
CA PRO A 80 15.93 -4.76 -1.29
C PRO A 80 16.44 -3.30 -1.21
N GLY A 81 15.87 -2.51 -0.31
CA GLY A 81 16.19 -1.10 -0.11
C GLY A 81 15.72 -0.15 -1.23
N GLU A 82 15.04 -0.64 -2.26
CA GLU A 82 14.67 0.19 -3.42
C GLU A 82 13.20 0.01 -3.84
N LEU A 83 12.73 -1.23 -4.00
CA LEU A 83 11.44 -1.51 -4.61
C LEU A 83 10.73 -2.68 -3.96
N TRP A 84 9.52 -2.38 -3.48
CA TRP A 84 8.59 -3.33 -2.88
C TRP A 84 7.22 -3.19 -3.51
N GLN A 85 6.49 -4.29 -3.61
CA GLN A 85 5.11 -4.33 -4.05
C GLN A 85 4.22 -4.76 -2.89
N CYS A 86 3.11 -4.02 -2.70
CA CYS A 86 2.04 -4.35 -1.77
C CYS A 86 0.77 -4.68 -2.56
N ASN A 87 0.12 -5.81 -2.25
CA ASN A 87 -1.15 -6.23 -2.84
C ASN A 87 -2.19 -6.56 -1.77
#